data_AF-A0AAE3QE51-F1
#
_entry.id   AF-A0AAE3QE51-F1
#
_cell.length_a   1.000
_cell.length_b   1.000
_cell.length_c   1.000
_cell.angle_alpha   90.00
_cell.angle_beta   90.00
_cell.angle_gamma   90.00
#
_symmetry.space_group_name_H-M   'P 1'
#
loop_
_entity.id
_entity.type
_entity.pdbx_description
1 polymer ?
#
loop_
_entity_poly.entity_id
_entity_poly.type
_entity_poly.pdbx_seq_one_letter_code
_entity_poly.pdbx_strand_id
1 'polypeptide(L)'
;MTDWQTASDQNAFEMLAESGGPGFWVRRLTWDNSCARVVASGELTGVAPYYGNPSVLMDVYSLDGIPRELLAPLPAAGTFKTWRRWPEPVWAKNTTLRPLDDPKIVEALYKLDKKRQKLPGMRFGPKPAENLDRVLLTVPFARKDEAKQLGARWDPAKKAWWLVGSNIEKIELAKKLGFVSE
;
A
#
# COMPACT_ATOMS: atom_id res chain seq x y z
N MET A 1 -23.33 23.65 -8.69
CA MET A 1 -21.92 23.23 -8.89
C MET A 1 -21.58 22.28 -7.76
N THR A 2 -21.53 20.98 -8.03
CA THR A 2 -21.21 19.98 -6.99
C THR A 2 -19.76 20.18 -6.59
N ASP A 3 -19.52 20.57 -5.34
CA ASP A 3 -18.20 20.86 -4.79
C ASP A 3 -17.42 19.56 -4.51
N TRP A 4 -17.20 18.76 -5.56
CA TRP A 4 -16.51 17.47 -5.49
C TRP A 4 -15.03 17.62 -5.09
N GLN A 5 -14.49 18.84 -5.18
CA GLN A 5 -13.12 19.17 -4.84
C GLN A 5 -12.88 19.19 -3.32
N THR A 6 -13.93 19.46 -2.52
CA THR A 6 -13.92 19.51 -1.05
C THR A 6 -14.52 18.27 -0.36
N ALA A 7 -15.04 17.31 -1.14
CA ALA A 7 -16.04 16.35 -0.67
C ALA A 7 -15.61 15.28 0.35
N SER A 8 -14.32 15.05 0.63
CA SER A 8 -13.88 14.13 1.70
C SER A 8 -12.35 14.09 1.83
N ASP A 9 -11.83 13.93 3.06
CA ASP A 9 -10.40 13.71 3.34
C ASP A 9 -9.99 12.23 3.27
N GLN A 10 -10.79 11.36 2.64
CA GLN A 10 -10.47 9.94 2.49
C GLN A 10 -9.50 9.69 1.35
N ASN A 11 -8.73 8.61 1.48
CA ASN A 11 -7.98 8.01 0.37
C ASN A 11 -8.81 6.90 -0.34
N ALA A 12 -8.27 6.33 -1.42
CA ALA A 12 -9.00 5.35 -2.22
C ALA A 12 -9.28 4.02 -1.49
N PHE A 13 -8.45 3.63 -0.51
CA PHE A 13 -8.69 2.43 0.29
C PHE A 13 -9.84 2.63 1.27
N GLU A 14 -9.93 3.80 1.88
CA GLU A 14 -11.06 4.16 2.74
C GLU A 14 -12.36 4.24 1.95
N MET A 15 -12.33 4.81 0.74
CA MET A 15 -13.50 4.80 -0.17
C MET A 15 -13.93 3.38 -0.55
N LEU A 16 -12.97 2.48 -0.77
CA LEU A 16 -13.23 1.08 -1.07
C LEU A 16 -13.85 0.35 0.12
N ALA A 17 -13.30 0.56 1.33
CA ALA A 17 -13.84 -0.01 2.56
C ALA A 17 -15.28 0.47 2.84
N GLU A 18 -15.52 1.78 2.71
CA GLU A 18 -16.85 2.38 2.89
C GLU A 18 -17.87 1.89 1.84
N SER A 19 -17.42 1.63 0.61
CA SER A 19 -18.29 1.11 -0.46
C SER A 19 -18.57 -0.39 -0.35
N GLY A 20 -17.91 -1.10 0.58
CA GLY A 20 -17.98 -2.55 0.66
C GLY A 20 -17.30 -3.28 -0.51
N GLY A 21 -16.48 -2.59 -1.33
CA GLY A 21 -15.81 -3.18 -2.48
C GLY A 21 -15.69 -2.27 -3.72
N PRO A 22 -15.22 -2.83 -4.86
CA PRO A 22 -15.10 -2.11 -6.12
C PRO A 22 -16.47 -1.78 -6.74
N GLY A 23 -16.46 -0.98 -7.80
CA GLY A 23 -17.65 -0.57 -8.55
C GLY A 23 -17.96 0.92 -8.50
N PHE A 24 -17.27 1.66 -7.63
CA PHE A 24 -17.44 3.10 -7.48
C PHE A 24 -16.54 3.92 -8.40
N TRP A 25 -16.87 5.20 -8.51
CA TRP A 25 -16.16 6.14 -9.37
C TRP A 25 -15.27 7.08 -8.58
N VAL A 26 -14.11 7.37 -9.17
CA VAL A 26 -13.13 8.31 -8.66
C VAL A 26 -12.66 9.25 -9.75
N ARG A 27 -12.13 10.40 -9.34
CA ARG A 27 -11.43 11.34 -10.20
C ARG A 27 -10.16 11.84 -9.54
N ARG A 28 -9.14 12.10 -10.34
CA ARG A 28 -7.89 12.72 -9.89
C ARG A 28 -7.94 14.22 -10.18
N LEU A 29 -7.55 15.06 -9.22
CA LEU A 29 -7.57 16.51 -9.37
C LEU A 29 -6.73 17.01 -10.55
N THR A 30 -5.60 16.35 -10.81
CA THR A 30 -4.69 16.68 -11.93
C THR A 30 -5.18 16.14 -13.28
N TRP A 31 -6.32 15.45 -13.33
CA TRP A 31 -6.90 14.90 -14.57
C TRP A 31 -8.09 15.75 -14.99
N ASP A 32 -7.89 16.55 -16.02
CA ASP A 32 -8.86 17.60 -16.34
C ASP A 32 -10.13 17.07 -17.02
N ASN A 33 -10.06 15.99 -17.81
CA ASN A 33 -11.23 15.51 -18.55
C ASN A 33 -11.40 13.98 -18.56
N SER A 34 -11.14 13.36 -17.40
CA SER A 34 -11.28 11.91 -17.20
C SER A 34 -11.85 11.57 -15.83
N CYS A 35 -12.53 10.44 -15.75
CA CYS A 35 -12.91 9.77 -14.51
C CYS A 35 -12.53 8.29 -14.58
N ALA A 36 -12.54 7.59 -13.45
CA ALA A 36 -12.21 6.17 -13.43
C ALA A 36 -13.19 5.40 -12.54
N ARG A 37 -13.58 4.21 -12.98
CA ARG A 37 -14.33 3.25 -12.18
C ARG A 37 -13.33 2.29 -11.54
N VAL A 38 -13.34 2.18 -10.21
CA VAL A 38 -12.54 1.18 -9.51
C VAL A 38 -13.16 -0.18 -9.78
N VAL A 39 -12.39 -1.12 -10.35
CA VAL A 39 -12.91 -2.43 -10.78
C VAL A 39 -12.38 -3.58 -9.94
N ALA A 40 -11.30 -3.39 -9.19
CA ALA A 40 -10.76 -4.42 -8.30
C ALA A 40 -9.88 -3.85 -7.22
N SER A 41 -9.73 -4.63 -6.15
CA SER A 41 -8.70 -4.46 -5.14
C SER A 41 -8.19 -5.83 -4.68
N GLY A 42 -6.93 -5.88 -4.25
CA GLY A 42 -6.48 -6.93 -3.35
C GLY A 42 -7.20 -6.84 -2.01
N GLU A 43 -7.05 -7.87 -1.18
CA GLU A 43 -7.66 -7.92 0.14
C GLU A 43 -7.22 -6.74 1.02
N LEU A 44 -8.18 -6.09 1.65
CA LEU A 44 -7.93 -5.05 2.65
C LEU A 44 -7.51 -5.73 3.96
N THR A 45 -6.24 -5.61 4.33
CA THR A 45 -5.68 -6.29 5.50
C THR A 45 -5.17 -5.29 6.53
N GLY A 46 -5.59 -5.37 7.79
CA GLY A 46 -5.15 -4.45 8.83
C GLY A 46 -6.02 -3.19 8.90
N VAL A 47 -5.47 -2.12 9.48
CA VAL A 47 -6.25 -0.94 9.87
C VAL A 47 -6.19 0.21 8.86
N ALA A 48 -7.18 1.10 8.95
CA ALA A 48 -7.20 2.38 8.26
C ALA A 48 -5.92 3.21 8.55
N PRO A 49 -5.52 4.11 7.64
CA PRO A 49 -6.15 4.41 6.36
C PRO A 49 -5.57 3.56 5.21
N TYR A 50 -4.59 2.69 5.47
CA TYR A 50 -3.83 2.01 4.41
C TYR A 50 -4.25 0.56 4.16
N TYR A 51 -4.83 -0.13 5.14
CA TYR A 51 -5.35 -1.49 4.98
C TYR A 51 -4.35 -2.45 4.32
N GLY A 52 -3.08 -2.38 4.71
CA GLY A 52 -2.03 -3.24 4.16
C GLY A 52 -1.60 -2.85 2.75
N ASN A 53 -2.07 -1.70 2.27
CA ASN A 53 -1.78 -1.08 0.98
C ASN A 53 -1.99 -2.08 -0.16
N PRO A 54 -3.23 -2.53 -0.45
CA PRO A 54 -3.46 -3.50 -1.51
C PRO A 54 -3.18 -2.93 -2.91
N SER A 55 -3.14 -3.81 -3.90
CA SER A 55 -3.23 -3.39 -5.29
C SER A 55 -4.66 -3.02 -5.64
N VAL A 56 -4.84 -2.04 -6.51
CA VAL A 56 -6.16 -1.54 -6.92
C VAL A 56 -6.12 -1.34 -8.43
N LEU A 57 -7.18 -1.77 -9.12
CA LEU A 57 -7.36 -1.60 -10.56
C LEU A 57 -8.54 -0.68 -10.84
N MET A 58 -8.44 0.06 -11.93
CA MET A 58 -9.48 0.96 -12.42
C MET A 58 -9.60 0.92 -13.94
N ASP A 59 -10.80 1.17 -14.44
CA ASP A 59 -11.07 1.48 -15.84
C ASP A 59 -11.26 2.99 -15.97
N VAL A 60 -10.47 3.64 -16.83
CA VAL A 60 -10.43 5.09 -17.05
C VAL A 60 -11.22 5.45 -18.29
N TYR A 61 -12.04 6.48 -18.18
CA TYR A 61 -12.90 6.99 -19.26
C TYR A 61 -12.76 8.51 -19.40
N SER A 62 -13.03 9.03 -20.59
CA SER A 62 -13.35 10.46 -20.74
C SER A 62 -14.65 10.80 -19.99
N LEU A 63 -14.92 12.09 -19.77
CA LEU A 63 -16.20 12.51 -19.19
C LEU A 63 -17.41 12.21 -20.11
N ASP A 64 -17.18 11.90 -21.39
CA ASP A 64 -18.19 11.47 -22.36
C ASP A 64 -18.36 9.94 -22.45
N GLY A 65 -17.62 9.18 -21.62
CA GLY A 65 -17.75 7.72 -21.56
C GLY A 65 -16.89 6.94 -22.55
N ILE A 66 -15.95 7.59 -23.22
CA ILE A 66 -15.00 6.91 -24.12
C ILE A 66 -13.92 6.23 -23.27
N PRO A 67 -13.71 4.91 -23.40
CA PRO A 67 -12.64 4.21 -22.71
C PRO A 67 -11.27 4.79 -23.10
N ARG A 68 -10.43 5.09 -22.10
CA ARG A 68 -9.05 5.57 -22.30
C ARG A 68 -8.04 4.50 -21.94
N GLU A 69 -8.18 3.90 -20.77
CA GLU A 69 -7.27 2.85 -20.28
C GLU A 69 -8.06 1.88 -19.42
N LEU A 70 -7.96 0.59 -19.68
CA LEU A 70 -8.70 -0.44 -18.96
C LEU A 70 -7.75 -1.29 -18.12
N LEU A 71 -8.21 -1.74 -16.96
CA LEU A 71 -7.43 -2.52 -16.00
C LEU A 71 -6.12 -1.82 -15.60
N ALA A 72 -6.15 -0.48 -15.53
CA ALA A 72 -5.03 0.33 -15.12
C ALA A 72 -4.81 0.20 -13.61
N PRO A 73 -3.56 0.11 -13.12
CA PRO A 73 -3.28 0.25 -11.70
C PRO A 73 -3.73 1.64 -11.22
N LEU A 74 -4.40 1.73 -10.06
CA LEU A 74 -4.71 3.01 -9.43
C LEU A 74 -3.46 3.49 -8.65
N PRO A 75 -2.69 4.48 -9.17
CA PRO A 75 -1.48 4.94 -8.50
C PRO A 75 -1.82 5.73 -7.24
N ALA A 76 -0.92 5.70 -6.25
CA ALA A 76 -1.03 6.53 -5.05
C ALA A 76 -2.40 6.40 -4.33
N ALA A 77 -2.97 5.18 -4.30
CA ALA A 77 -4.27 4.89 -3.70
C ALA A 77 -4.39 5.32 -2.23
N GLY A 78 -3.30 5.22 -1.47
CA GLY A 78 -3.26 5.64 -0.06
C GLY A 78 -2.97 7.13 0.15
N THR A 79 -2.65 7.89 -0.90
CA THR A 79 -2.30 9.30 -0.77
C THR A 79 -3.57 10.15 -0.72
N PHE A 80 -3.77 10.81 0.41
CA PHE A 80 -4.86 11.75 0.62
C PHE A 80 -4.91 12.83 -0.47
N LYS A 81 -6.13 13.28 -0.79
CA LYS A 81 -6.40 14.34 -1.77
C LYS A 81 -5.97 14.06 -3.22
N THR A 82 -5.36 12.90 -3.50
CA THR A 82 -5.03 12.50 -4.87
C THR A 82 -6.28 12.07 -5.62
N TRP A 83 -7.09 11.22 -5.00
CA TRP A 83 -8.34 10.70 -5.55
C TRP A 83 -9.52 11.27 -4.79
N ARG A 84 -10.57 11.64 -5.52
CA ARG A 84 -11.85 12.09 -4.97
C ARG A 84 -12.94 11.15 -5.42
N ARG A 85 -13.89 10.90 -4.51
CA ARG A 85 -15.14 10.22 -4.86
C ARG A 85 -15.83 11.02 -5.96
N TRP A 86 -16.28 10.33 -6.99
CA TRP A 86 -17.00 10.92 -8.11
C TRP A 86 -18.40 10.26 -8.17
N PRO A 87 -19.48 11.02 -8.43
CA PRO A 87 -20.77 10.41 -8.70
C PRO A 87 -20.69 9.55 -9.95
N GLU A 88 -21.50 8.50 -10.02
CA GLU A 88 -21.63 7.70 -11.23
C GLU A 88 -22.02 8.61 -12.42
N PRO A 89 -21.23 8.65 -13.50
CA PRO A 89 -21.54 9.47 -14.67
C PRO A 89 -22.86 9.03 -15.32
N VAL A 90 -23.64 9.97 -15.84
CA VAL A 90 -24.95 9.66 -16.45
C VAL A 90 -24.84 8.66 -17.60
N TRP A 91 -23.79 8.79 -18.43
CA TRP A 91 -23.54 7.89 -19.55
C TRP A 91 -23.23 6.44 -19.11
N ALA A 92 -22.79 6.22 -17.86
CA ALA A 92 -22.43 4.91 -17.33
C ALA A 92 -23.62 3.93 -17.36
N LYS A 93 -24.85 4.45 -17.21
CA LYS A 93 -26.10 3.67 -17.24
C LYS A 93 -26.49 3.20 -18.65
N ASN A 94 -26.00 3.90 -19.67
CA ASN A 94 -26.36 3.67 -21.06
C ASN A 94 -25.24 2.98 -21.85
N THR A 95 -24.17 2.55 -21.16
CA THR A 95 -23.03 1.87 -21.77
C THR A 95 -22.79 0.52 -21.11
N THR A 96 -22.28 -0.44 -21.89
CA THR A 96 -21.89 -1.74 -21.35
C THR A 96 -20.53 -1.60 -20.68
N LEU A 97 -20.53 -1.41 -19.37
CA LEU A 97 -19.33 -1.40 -18.55
C LEU A 97 -18.82 -2.82 -18.31
N ARG A 98 -17.51 -2.94 -18.03
CA ARG A 98 -16.91 -4.20 -17.58
C ARG A 98 -17.65 -4.74 -16.34
N PRO A 99 -18.07 -6.01 -16.32
CA PRO A 99 -18.56 -6.69 -15.12
C PRO A 99 -17.46 -6.84 -14.07
N LEU A 100 -17.79 -6.69 -12.79
CA LEU A 100 -16.80 -6.76 -11.70
C LEU A 100 -16.25 -8.18 -11.47
N ASP A 101 -16.92 -9.19 -12.02
CA ASP A 101 -16.55 -10.60 -12.04
C ASP A 101 -15.82 -11.03 -13.33
N ASP A 102 -15.47 -10.08 -14.21
CA ASP A 102 -14.72 -10.39 -15.44
C ASP A 102 -13.38 -11.08 -15.10
N PRO A 103 -13.09 -12.29 -15.62
CA PRO A 103 -11.86 -13.03 -15.30
C PRO A 103 -10.57 -12.27 -15.66
N LYS A 104 -10.63 -11.32 -16.61
CA LYS A 104 -9.50 -10.47 -16.94
C LYS A 104 -9.10 -9.55 -15.79
N ILE A 105 -10.02 -9.22 -14.89
CA ILE A 105 -9.73 -8.46 -13.66
C ILE A 105 -8.81 -9.29 -12.76
N VAL A 106 -9.13 -10.57 -12.56
CA VAL A 106 -8.33 -11.49 -11.74
C VAL A 106 -6.93 -11.62 -12.31
N GLU A 107 -6.81 -11.81 -13.63
CA GLU A 107 -5.53 -11.91 -14.32
C GLU A 107 -4.69 -10.64 -14.20
N ALA A 108 -5.31 -9.47 -14.40
CA ALA A 108 -4.64 -8.18 -14.28
C ALA A 108 -4.18 -7.90 -12.85
N LEU A 109 -5.01 -8.26 -11.85
CA LEU A 109 -4.67 -8.06 -10.44
C LEU A 109 -3.50 -8.96 -10.04
N TYR A 110 -3.51 -10.23 -10.47
CA TYR A 110 -2.40 -11.15 -10.28
C TYR A 110 -1.10 -10.63 -10.89
N LYS A 111 -1.14 -10.14 -12.14
CA LYS A 111 0.02 -9.54 -12.82
C LYS A 111 0.54 -8.31 -12.06
N LEU A 112 -0.35 -7.46 -11.56
CA LEU A 112 0.01 -6.29 -10.77
C LEU A 112 0.64 -6.68 -9.42
N ASP A 113 0.06 -7.64 -8.72
CA ASP A 113 0.60 -8.13 -7.45
C ASP A 113 1.94 -8.83 -7.63
N LYS A 114 2.12 -9.63 -8.70
CA LYS A 114 3.41 -10.20 -9.07
C LYS A 114 4.46 -9.10 -9.29
N LYS A 115 4.12 -8.09 -10.10
CA LYS A 115 5.00 -6.94 -10.38
C LYS A 115 5.36 -6.16 -9.12
N ARG A 116 4.43 -6.04 -8.16
CA ARG A 116 4.62 -5.37 -6.88
C ARG A 116 5.19 -6.27 -5.78
N GLN A 117 5.51 -7.53 -6.09
CA GLN A 117 6.02 -8.54 -5.14
C GLN A 117 5.07 -8.74 -3.93
N LYS A 118 3.76 -8.81 -4.20
CA LYS A 118 2.71 -8.95 -3.17
C LYS A 118 2.03 -10.31 -3.11
N LEU A 119 2.36 -11.20 -4.05
CA LEU A 119 1.84 -12.56 -4.04
C LEU A 119 2.22 -13.28 -2.73
N PRO A 120 1.40 -14.25 -2.28
CA PRO A 120 1.74 -15.10 -1.13
C PRO A 120 3.16 -15.68 -1.29
N GLY A 121 3.99 -15.56 -0.24
CA GLY A 121 5.39 -16.01 -0.27
C GLY A 121 6.39 -15.08 -0.98
N MET A 122 5.94 -14.09 -1.76
CA MET A 122 6.80 -13.07 -2.38
C MET A 122 6.87 -11.76 -1.59
N ARG A 123 6.03 -11.58 -0.57
CA ARG A 123 6.00 -10.35 0.21
C ARG A 123 7.36 -10.12 0.90
N PHE A 124 7.90 -8.91 0.76
CA PHE A 124 8.34 -8.17 1.93
C PHE A 124 7.09 -7.95 2.79
N GLY A 125 6.81 -8.91 3.68
CA GLY A 125 5.60 -8.93 4.50
C GLY A 125 5.41 -7.65 5.32
N PRO A 126 4.25 -7.49 5.99
CA PRO A 126 4.26 -6.63 7.18
C PRO A 126 5.49 -7.04 8.01
N LYS A 127 6.30 -6.05 8.41
CA LYS A 127 7.42 -6.27 9.34
C LYS A 127 6.86 -7.19 10.44
N PRO A 128 7.41 -8.40 10.64
CA PRO A 128 6.82 -9.36 11.55
C PRO A 128 6.56 -8.63 12.86
N ALA A 129 5.28 -8.60 13.24
CA ALA A 129 4.86 -8.11 14.53
C ALA A 129 5.73 -8.87 15.54
N GLU A 130 6.39 -8.06 16.34
CA GLU A 130 7.20 -8.36 17.52
C GLU A 130 6.94 -9.73 18.14
N ASN A 131 7.73 -10.73 17.72
CA ASN A 131 8.13 -11.92 18.49
C ASN A 131 9.33 -12.61 17.81
N LEU A 132 10.21 -11.84 17.17
CA LEU A 132 11.58 -12.30 16.98
C LEU A 132 12.31 -11.79 18.21
N ASP A 133 13.01 -12.66 18.94
CA ASP A 133 13.85 -12.26 20.08
C ASP A 133 14.80 -11.13 19.64
N ARG A 134 14.42 -9.87 19.88
CA ARG A 134 15.25 -8.74 19.46
C ARG A 134 16.25 -8.49 20.56
N VAL A 135 17.52 -8.73 20.26
CA VAL A 135 18.60 -8.36 21.19
C VAL A 135 18.84 -6.87 21.04
N LEU A 136 18.55 -6.12 22.10
CA LEU A 136 18.86 -4.69 22.17
C LEU A 136 20.37 -4.53 22.38
N LEU A 137 20.95 -3.58 21.66
CA LEU A 137 22.37 -3.25 21.71
C LEU A 137 22.56 -1.83 22.24
N THR A 138 23.45 -1.71 23.21
CA THR A 138 23.95 -0.45 23.77
C THR A 138 25.22 -0.08 23.03
N VAL A 139 25.07 0.66 21.92
CA VAL A 139 26.19 1.08 21.08
C VAL A 139 26.47 2.57 21.32
N PRO A 140 27.68 2.95 21.79
CA PRO A 140 28.08 4.35 21.87
C PRO A 140 28.07 5.00 20.48
N PHE A 141 27.72 6.28 20.40
CA PHE A 141 27.61 7.00 19.11
C PHE A 141 28.88 6.91 18.25
N ALA A 142 30.06 6.86 18.89
CA ALA A 142 31.36 6.71 18.22
C ALA A 142 31.52 5.39 17.44
N ARG A 143 30.76 4.34 17.78
CA ARG A 143 30.83 3.01 17.15
C ARG A 143 29.56 2.62 16.38
N LYS A 144 28.74 3.61 16.00
CA LYS A 144 27.51 3.40 15.22
C LYS A 144 27.76 2.71 13.89
N ASP A 145 28.92 2.91 13.29
CA ASP A 145 29.25 2.35 11.97
C ASP A 145 29.56 0.85 12.07
N GLU A 146 30.16 0.40 13.17
CA GLU A 146 30.33 -1.02 13.48
C GLU A 146 28.98 -1.71 13.65
N ALA A 147 28.04 -1.09 14.38
CA ALA A 147 26.68 -1.62 14.52
C ALA A 147 25.92 -1.71 13.19
N LYS A 148 26.06 -0.71 12.32
CA LYS A 148 25.51 -0.75 10.95
C LYS A 148 26.13 -1.87 10.12
N GLN A 149 27.45 -2.05 10.20
CA GLN A 149 28.17 -3.08 9.45
C GLN A 149 27.76 -4.49 9.88
N LEU A 150 27.45 -4.68 11.16
CA LEU A 150 26.85 -5.92 11.69
C LEU A 150 25.42 -6.14 11.16
N GLY A 151 24.78 -5.14 10.58
CA GLY A 151 23.40 -5.19 10.14
C GLY A 151 22.40 -4.98 11.28
N ALA A 152 22.83 -4.34 12.37
CA ALA A 152 21.91 -3.86 13.39
C ALA A 152 21.04 -2.75 12.81
N ARG A 153 19.80 -2.67 13.29
CA ARG A 153 18.84 -1.63 12.89
C ARG A 153 18.66 -0.66 14.04
N TRP A 154 18.52 0.62 13.73
CA TRP A 154 18.22 1.64 14.74
C TRP A 154 16.73 1.64 15.06
N ASP A 155 16.39 1.68 16.35
CA ASP A 155 15.04 1.90 16.84
C ASP A 155 14.93 3.32 17.43
N PRO A 156 14.18 4.24 16.81
CA PRO A 156 14.03 5.60 17.31
C PRO A 156 13.17 5.68 18.58
N ALA A 157 12.31 4.70 18.86
CA ALA A 157 11.46 4.69 20.06
C ALA A 157 12.27 4.33 21.30
N LYS A 158 13.18 3.35 21.18
CA LYS A 158 14.07 2.92 22.26
C LYS A 158 15.43 3.64 22.27
N LYS A 159 15.71 4.44 21.24
CA LYS A 159 17.02 5.09 20.99
C LYS A 159 18.18 4.09 21.11
N ALA A 160 17.97 2.89 20.59
CA ALA A 160 18.90 1.78 20.71
C ALA A 160 19.02 1.04 19.37
N TRP A 161 20.14 0.35 19.20
CA TRP A 161 20.32 -0.57 18.09
C TRP A 161 19.70 -1.92 18.45
N TRP A 162 19.21 -2.66 17.46
CA TRP A 162 18.69 -4.00 17.67
C TRP A 162 19.11 -4.96 16.56
N LEU A 163 19.31 -6.21 16.95
CA LEU A 163 19.54 -7.34 16.06
C LEU A 163 18.38 -8.32 16.15
N VAL A 164 18.20 -9.11 15.09
CA VAL A 164 17.23 -10.21 15.06
C VAL A 164 17.84 -11.43 15.73
N GLY A 165 17.16 -11.99 16.73
CA GLY A 165 17.55 -13.17 17.53
C GLY A 165 17.91 -14.40 16.72
N SER A 166 17.29 -14.55 15.55
CA SER A 166 17.59 -15.60 14.58
C SER A 166 19.02 -15.54 14.00
N ASN A 167 19.78 -14.46 14.24
CA ASN A 167 21.11 -14.24 13.69
C ASN A 167 22.19 -14.37 14.79
N ILE A 168 22.34 -15.59 15.30
CA ILE A 168 23.18 -15.93 16.46
C ILE A 168 24.63 -15.47 16.26
N GLU A 169 25.20 -15.64 15.07
CA GLU A 169 26.57 -15.20 14.72
C GLU A 169 26.79 -13.71 14.96
N LYS A 170 25.79 -12.89 14.60
CA LYS A 170 25.88 -11.43 14.75
C LYS A 170 25.69 -10.99 16.19
N ILE A 171 24.87 -11.72 16.95
CA ILE A 171 24.67 -11.50 18.38
C ILE A 171 25.96 -11.81 19.14
N GLU A 172 26.62 -12.90 18.79
CA GLU A 172 27.92 -13.27 19.38
C GLU A 172 29.00 -12.25 19.05
N LEU A 173 29.04 -11.74 17.81
CA LEU A 173 29.96 -10.68 17.41
C LEU A 173 29.66 -9.36 18.14
N ALA A 174 28.39 -9.02 18.34
CA ALA A 174 27.98 -7.86 19.13
C ALA A 174 28.33 -8.01 20.62
N LYS A 175 28.23 -9.22 21.19
CA LYS A 175 28.73 -9.52 22.55
C LYS A 175 30.25 -9.35 22.63
N LYS A 176 30.99 -9.88 21.65
CA LYS A 176 32.46 -9.74 21.57
C LYS A 176 32.91 -8.29 21.46
N LEU A 177 32.12 -7.43 20.82
CA LEU A 177 32.37 -5.99 20.70
C LEU A 177 31.92 -5.18 21.92
N GLY A 178 31.28 -5.82 22.91
CA GLY A 178 30.79 -5.18 24.14
C GLY A 178 29.53 -4.34 23.94
N PHE A 179 28.75 -4.60 22.89
CA PHE A 179 27.52 -3.86 22.59
C PHE A 179 26.28 -4.44 23.27
N VAL A 180 26.40 -5.56 23.96
CA VAL A 180 25.32 -6.18 24.73
C VAL A 180 25.64 -6.00 26.21
N SER A 181 24.79 -5.30 26.95
CA SER A 181 24.81 -5.36 28.41
C SER A 181 23.93 -6.53 28.84
N GLU A 182 24.51 -7.49 29.56
CA GLU A 182 23.76 -8.56 30.25
C GLU A 182 22.72 -8.00 31.22
#